data_AF-A0AAV7I8F3-F1
#
_entry.id   AF-A0AAV7I8F3-F1
#
_cell.length_a   1.000
_cell.length_b   1.000
_cell.length_c   1.000
_cell.angle_alpha   90.00
_cell.angle_beta   90.00
_cell.angle_gamma   90.00
#
_symmetry.space_group_name_H-M   'P 1'
#
loop_
_entity.id
_entity.type
_entity.pdbx_description
1 polymer ?
#
loop_
_entity_poly.entity_id
_entity_poly.type
_entity_poly.pdbx_seq_one_letter_code
_entity_poly.pdbx_strand_id
1 'polypeptide(L)'
;MFHKNYKSNNLNESLMPILIFNLIFGHQIMRYTMDGCKFIQTVFYFILVIIIYGVSMGYSTIAIVTAEWFKYSESVYFAALGTNILIMPVNLILGWVYRNELLLINIRSLNVDKKLVRMGVILHEKKTCNFATKVVIYWLVCSVTINTVAMLWTMKAMSWHQNFLTVYSLQNPLHVNFLVDLLFCSLIRNMEIRFKKINEELIKLEYYLHVTNIRVDDNKPVYILQLSKEIHLELEQLCGKITRVFGLQLITSMASLFFLLTTMTYNLYVTLLARDVPDWALRICIITCWIVIQCSKLLFINHICSRTVNEWKKTGVIIHQLELKFANAEICKTIQQLSIQMIQNPLQIYPLGFIQLGHSFLQGFFGTLATYLIISIQMAPIDR
;
A
#
# COMPACT_ATOMS: atom_id res chain seq x y z
N MET A 1 30.42 -3.09 -31.80
CA MET A 1 29.31 -2.23 -32.27
C MET A 1 28.37 -2.03 -31.10
N PHE A 2 28.29 -0.78 -30.63
CA PHE A 2 28.02 -0.39 -29.25
C PHE A 2 26.73 -0.94 -28.63
N HIS A 3 26.89 -1.62 -27.50
CA HIS A 3 25.85 -1.89 -26.52
C HIS A 3 25.15 -0.57 -26.19
N LYS A 4 23.89 -0.45 -26.60
CA LYS A 4 23.00 0.66 -26.24
C LYS A 4 23.03 0.86 -24.73
N ASN A 5 23.41 2.07 -24.31
CA ASN A 5 23.39 2.57 -22.95
C ASN A 5 22.17 2.10 -22.15
N TYR A 6 22.39 1.18 -21.21
CA TYR A 6 21.43 0.83 -20.17
C TYR A 6 21.39 1.98 -19.16
N LYS A 7 20.44 2.91 -19.33
CA LYS A 7 20.14 3.92 -18.33
C LYS A 7 19.16 3.25 -17.36
N SER A 8 19.61 2.88 -16.15
CA SER A 8 18.68 2.30 -15.16
C SER A 8 17.65 3.37 -14.81
N ASN A 9 16.39 3.17 -15.16
CA ASN A 9 15.36 4.12 -14.80
C ASN A 9 15.15 4.05 -13.28
N ASN A 10 15.19 5.21 -12.63
CA ASN A 10 15.11 5.32 -11.17
C ASN A 10 13.78 4.74 -10.63
N LEU A 11 13.73 4.30 -9.36
CA LEU A 11 12.48 3.84 -8.71
C LEU A 11 11.34 4.86 -8.93
N ASN A 12 11.68 6.15 -8.89
CA ASN A 12 10.78 7.27 -9.20
C ASN A 12 10.13 7.16 -10.58
N GLU A 13 10.88 6.81 -11.62
CA GLU A 13 10.34 6.67 -12.98
C GLU A 13 9.42 5.46 -13.09
N SER A 14 9.76 4.36 -12.40
CA SER A 14 8.90 3.17 -12.36
C SER A 14 7.59 3.38 -11.60
N LEU A 15 7.56 4.34 -10.67
CA LEU A 15 6.40 4.71 -9.86
C LEU A 15 5.70 5.97 -10.36
N MET A 16 6.16 6.53 -11.49
CA MET A 16 5.69 7.81 -12.02
C MET A 16 4.16 7.89 -12.16
N PRO A 17 3.43 6.85 -12.62
CA PRO A 17 1.98 6.92 -12.70
C PRO A 17 1.32 7.26 -11.35
N ILE A 18 1.76 6.66 -10.26
CA ILE A 18 1.20 6.91 -8.91
C ILE A 18 1.70 8.25 -8.37
N LEU A 19 2.96 8.60 -8.63
CA LEU A 19 3.54 9.85 -8.16
C LEU A 19 2.88 11.09 -8.77
N ILE A 20 2.40 11.01 -10.01
CA ILE A 20 1.64 12.10 -10.64
C ILE A 20 0.36 12.38 -9.86
N PHE A 21 -0.40 11.34 -9.51
CA PHE A 21 -1.62 11.53 -8.72
C PHE A 21 -1.30 12.00 -7.31
N ASN A 22 -0.28 11.46 -6.65
CA ASN A 22 0.15 11.99 -5.36
C ASN A 22 0.51 13.48 -5.43
N LEU A 23 1.17 13.93 -6.50
CA LEU A 23 1.45 15.36 -6.70
C LEU A 23 0.16 16.18 -6.82
N ILE A 24 -0.82 15.72 -7.61
CA ILE A 24 -2.12 16.39 -7.80
C ILE A 24 -2.88 16.52 -6.47
N PHE A 25 -2.83 15.50 -5.61
CA PHE A 25 -3.46 15.53 -4.29
C PHE A 25 -2.59 16.17 -3.20
N GLY A 26 -1.57 16.95 -3.58
CA GLY A 26 -0.69 17.67 -2.66
C GLY A 26 0.30 16.80 -1.87
N HIS A 27 0.29 15.48 -2.09
CA HIS A 27 1.21 14.52 -1.50
C HIS A 27 2.55 14.56 -2.24
N GLN A 28 3.41 15.52 -1.88
CA GLN A 28 4.75 15.70 -2.46
C GLN A 28 5.79 14.70 -1.91
N ILE A 29 5.34 13.46 -1.74
CA ILE A 29 6.04 12.38 -1.05
C ILE A 29 7.38 12.05 -1.72
N MET A 30 7.44 12.06 -3.06
CA MET A 30 8.70 11.93 -3.82
C MET A 30 8.83 13.02 -4.88
N ARG A 31 10.01 13.62 -4.94
CA ARG A 31 10.32 14.74 -5.84
C ARG A 31 10.68 14.21 -7.22
N TYR A 32 10.01 14.69 -8.27
CA TYR A 32 10.59 14.71 -9.61
C TYR A 32 11.75 15.71 -9.56
N THR A 33 12.96 15.28 -9.91
CA THR A 33 14.18 16.10 -9.87
C THR A 33 14.05 17.28 -10.82
N MET A 34 13.68 18.46 -10.31
CA MET A 34 13.86 19.74 -11.00
C MET A 34 14.13 20.85 -9.98
N ASP A 35 15.35 21.39 -10.04
CA ASP A 35 15.95 22.63 -9.51
C ASP A 35 15.30 23.44 -8.37
N GLY A 36 16.17 23.98 -7.50
CA GLY A 36 15.87 24.60 -6.21
C GLY A 36 14.83 25.74 -6.21
N CYS A 37 14.61 26.41 -7.34
CA CYS A 37 13.63 27.50 -7.47
C CYS A 37 12.16 27.01 -7.29
N LYS A 38 11.93 25.69 -7.39
CA LYS A 38 10.58 25.09 -7.26
C LYS A 38 10.16 24.77 -5.83
N PHE A 39 11.03 24.90 -4.81
CA PHE A 39 10.63 24.59 -3.42
C PHE A 39 9.48 25.48 -2.93
N ILE A 40 9.63 26.81 -3.12
CA ILE A 40 8.61 27.79 -2.75
C ILE A 40 7.31 27.55 -3.52
N GLN A 41 7.40 27.18 -4.81
CA GLN A 41 6.23 26.83 -5.62
C GLN A 41 5.50 25.59 -5.10
N THR A 42 6.23 24.55 -4.68
CA THR A 42 5.63 23.38 -4.06
C THR A 42 4.97 23.68 -2.71
N VAL A 43 5.57 24.55 -1.88
CA VAL A 43 4.96 24.96 -0.61
C VAL A 43 3.70 25.79 -0.85
N PHE A 44 3.74 26.73 -1.80
CA PHE A 44 2.58 27.52 -2.18
C PHE A 44 1.45 26.66 -2.72
N TYR A 45 1.76 25.69 -3.60
CA TYR A 45 0.78 24.74 -4.12
C TYR A 45 0.14 23.89 -3.02
N PHE A 46 0.93 23.42 -2.05
CA PHE A 46 0.44 22.66 -0.90
C PHE A 46 -0.54 23.49 -0.05
N ILE A 47 -0.17 24.73 0.29
CA ILE A 47 -1.02 25.66 1.04
C ILE A 47 -2.32 25.93 0.25
N LEU A 48 -2.21 26.16 -1.05
CA LEU A 48 -3.35 26.40 -1.93
C LEU A 48 -4.31 25.20 -1.97
N VAL A 49 -3.81 23.97 -2.08
CA VAL A 49 -4.64 22.75 -2.04
C VAL A 49 -5.37 22.62 -0.70
N ILE A 50 -4.69 22.89 0.42
CA ILE A 50 -5.32 22.86 1.75
C ILE A 50 -6.41 23.93 1.88
N ILE A 51 -6.16 25.15 1.40
CA ILE A 51 -7.13 26.25 1.45
C ILE A 51 -8.36 25.90 0.60
N ILE A 52 -8.16 25.46 -0.65
CA ILE A 52 -9.26 25.06 -1.54
C ILE A 52 -10.09 23.95 -0.90
N TYR A 53 -9.43 22.94 -0.34
CA TYR A 53 -10.10 21.85 0.35
C TYR A 53 -10.87 22.35 1.59
N GLY A 54 -10.26 23.21 2.41
CA GLY A 54 -10.90 23.78 3.61
C GLY A 54 -12.15 24.59 3.28
N VAL A 55 -12.09 25.44 2.25
CA VAL A 55 -13.25 26.24 1.78
C VAL A 55 -14.34 25.33 1.22
N SER A 56 -13.96 24.35 0.40
CA SER A 56 -14.88 23.38 -0.21
C SER A 56 -15.58 22.50 0.84
N MET A 57 -14.84 22.08 1.87
CA MET A 57 -15.39 21.37 3.04
C MET A 57 -16.31 22.25 3.87
N GLY A 58 -15.95 23.51 4.13
CA GLY A 58 -16.79 24.45 4.86
C GLY A 58 -18.15 24.64 4.19
N TYR A 59 -18.16 24.88 2.88
CA TYR A 59 -19.41 24.97 2.10
C TYR A 59 -20.24 23.67 2.20
N SER A 60 -19.58 22.52 2.07
CA SER A 60 -20.23 21.22 2.12
C SER A 60 -20.83 20.92 3.50
N THR A 61 -20.14 21.29 4.59
CA THR A 61 -20.66 21.12 5.95
C THR A 61 -21.90 21.98 6.20
N ILE A 62 -21.93 23.21 5.68
CA ILE A 62 -23.12 24.07 5.78
C ILE A 62 -24.30 23.41 5.05
N ALA A 63 -24.08 22.91 3.83
CA ALA A 63 -25.12 22.24 3.05
C ALA A 63 -25.69 20.98 3.73
N ILE A 64 -24.82 20.21 4.42
CA ILE A 64 -25.22 19.00 5.15
C ILE A 64 -26.00 19.37 6.43
N VAL A 65 -25.54 20.34 7.21
CA VAL A 65 -26.21 20.76 8.46
C VAL A 65 -27.59 21.37 8.19
N THR A 66 -27.77 22.02 7.03
CA THR A 66 -29.07 22.54 6.62
C THR A 66 -30.02 21.48 6.04
N ALA A 67 -29.54 20.25 5.78
CA ALA A 67 -30.38 19.17 5.28
C ALA A 67 -30.98 18.37 6.45
N GLU A 68 -32.30 18.18 6.45
CA GLU A 68 -33.09 17.59 7.56
C GLU A 68 -32.84 16.07 7.85
N TRP A 69 -31.76 15.48 7.35
CA TRP A 69 -31.54 14.03 7.39
C TRP A 69 -30.49 13.68 8.45
N PHE A 70 -30.90 13.62 9.72
CA PHE A 70 -30.06 13.13 10.82
C PHE A 70 -30.72 11.92 11.50
N LYS A 71 -30.29 10.71 11.12
CA LYS A 71 -30.60 9.46 11.85
C LYS A 71 -29.31 8.87 12.46
N TYR A 72 -29.44 8.17 13.59
CA TYR A 72 -28.32 7.62 14.37
C TYR A 72 -27.33 6.75 13.55
N SER A 73 -27.82 5.95 12.59
CA SER A 73 -26.99 5.15 11.69
C SER A 73 -26.12 5.99 10.74
N GLU A 74 -26.56 7.20 10.42
CA GLU A 74 -25.80 8.15 9.60
C GLU A 74 -24.77 8.91 10.46
N SER A 75 -25.03 9.10 11.75
CA SER A 75 -24.09 9.76 12.68
C SER A 75 -22.76 9.01 12.80
N VAL A 76 -22.77 7.68 12.83
CA VAL A 76 -21.53 6.87 12.88
C VAL A 76 -20.77 6.95 11.55
N TYR A 77 -21.48 6.99 10.42
CA TYR A 77 -20.89 7.21 9.10
C TYR A 77 -20.22 8.60 9.00
N PHE A 78 -20.89 9.65 9.47
CA PHE A 78 -20.32 11.00 9.52
C PHE A 78 -19.15 11.10 10.50
N ALA A 79 -19.16 10.37 11.61
CA ALA A 79 -18.00 10.27 12.50
C ALA A 79 -16.81 9.59 11.79
N ALA A 80 -17.04 8.50 11.06
CA ALA A 80 -16.00 7.84 10.27
C ALA A 80 -15.47 8.75 9.15
N LEU A 81 -16.32 9.52 8.47
CA LEU A 81 -15.88 10.56 7.53
C LEU A 81 -15.07 11.66 8.23
N GLY A 82 -15.53 12.14 9.39
CA GLY A 82 -14.84 13.10 10.24
C GLY A 82 -13.41 12.66 10.60
N THR A 83 -13.23 11.39 10.99
CA THR A 83 -11.89 10.86 11.26
C THR A 83 -10.99 10.89 10.02
N ASN A 84 -11.51 10.56 8.84
CA ASN A 84 -10.73 10.62 7.61
C ASN A 84 -10.35 12.05 7.21
N ILE A 85 -11.26 13.01 7.43
CA ILE A 85 -10.98 14.44 7.23
C ILE A 85 -9.81 14.90 8.12
N LEU A 86 -9.74 14.43 9.38
CA LEU A 86 -8.61 14.73 10.29
C LEU A 86 -7.32 13.99 9.91
N ILE A 87 -7.43 12.79 9.34
CA ILE A 87 -6.27 12.00 8.89
C ILE A 87 -5.59 12.65 7.68
N MET A 88 -6.34 13.32 6.79
CA MET A 88 -5.77 13.88 5.56
C MET A 88 -4.65 14.92 5.80
N PRO A 89 -4.82 15.95 6.67
CA PRO A 89 -3.72 16.86 7.03
C PRO A 89 -2.52 16.15 7.65
N VAL A 90 -2.75 15.15 8.49
CA VAL A 90 -1.68 14.35 9.10
C VAL A 90 -0.89 13.61 8.01
N ASN A 91 -1.58 13.00 7.05
CA ASN A 91 -0.93 12.30 5.93
C ASN A 91 -0.12 13.24 5.04
N LEU A 92 -0.64 14.43 4.78
CA LEU A 92 0.05 15.49 4.05
C LEU A 92 1.34 15.93 4.76
N ILE A 93 1.27 16.18 6.07
CA ILE A 93 2.42 16.58 6.89
C ILE A 93 3.47 15.46 6.92
N LEU A 94 3.06 14.20 7.16
CA LEU A 94 3.97 13.06 7.21
C LEU A 94 4.65 12.82 5.85
N GLY A 95 3.90 12.99 4.75
CA GLY A 95 4.46 12.92 3.39
C GLY A 95 5.56 13.95 3.16
N TRP A 96 5.44 15.13 3.78
CA TRP A 96 6.46 16.18 3.71
C TRP A 96 7.66 15.88 4.62
N VAL A 97 7.41 15.46 5.87
CA VAL A 97 8.46 15.11 6.86
C VAL A 97 9.33 13.97 6.38
N TYR A 98 8.74 12.88 5.85
CA TYR A 98 9.48 11.69 5.43
C TYR A 98 10.01 11.74 4.00
N ARG A 99 9.89 12.88 3.32
CA ARG A 99 10.34 13.05 1.94
C ARG A 99 11.82 12.69 1.74
N ASN A 100 12.69 13.16 2.64
CA ASN A 100 14.13 12.91 2.55
C ASN A 100 14.44 11.43 2.76
N GLU A 101 13.71 10.77 3.66
CA GLU A 101 13.85 9.34 3.92
C GLU A 101 13.46 8.49 2.70
N LEU A 102 12.43 8.91 1.96
CA LEU A 102 11.98 8.24 0.74
C LEU A 102 12.93 8.46 -0.43
N LEU A 103 13.53 9.64 -0.53
CA LEU A 103 14.62 9.89 -1.48
C LEU A 103 15.81 8.97 -1.19
N LEU A 104 16.16 8.79 0.08
CA LEU A 104 17.22 7.86 0.48
C LEU A 104 16.85 6.40 0.18
N ILE A 105 15.59 5.99 0.34
CA ILE A 105 15.09 4.68 -0.08
C ILE A 105 15.30 4.48 -1.59
N ASN A 106 14.95 5.47 -2.42
CA ASN A 106 15.17 5.41 -3.86
C ASN A 106 16.66 5.25 -4.21
N ILE A 107 17.55 6.05 -3.60
CA ILE A 107 19.00 5.95 -3.84
C ILE A 107 19.55 4.58 -3.44
N ARG A 108 19.16 4.07 -2.27
CA ARG A 108 19.59 2.74 -1.80
C ARG A 108 19.04 1.62 -2.68
N SER A 109 17.80 1.73 -3.16
CA SER A 109 17.22 0.79 -4.12
C SER A 109 18.00 0.75 -5.44
N LEU A 110 18.50 1.88 -5.92
CA LEU A 110 19.36 1.93 -7.11
C LEU A 110 20.70 1.20 -6.90
N ASN A 111 21.27 1.31 -5.69
CA ASN A 111 22.48 0.58 -5.36
C ASN A 111 22.24 -0.94 -5.32
N VAL A 112 21.07 -1.37 -4.84
CA VAL A 112 20.62 -2.77 -4.95
C VAL A 112 20.53 -3.19 -6.41
N ASP A 113 19.94 -2.36 -7.27
CA ASP A 113 19.83 -2.68 -8.71
C ASP A 113 21.20 -2.85 -9.36
N LYS A 114 22.17 -1.99 -9.04
CA LYS A 114 23.57 -2.13 -9.49
C LYS A 114 24.22 -3.42 -9.01
N LYS A 115 23.92 -3.86 -7.79
CA LYS A 115 24.40 -5.16 -7.25
C LYS A 115 23.74 -6.32 -7.99
N LEU A 116 22.42 -6.27 -8.23
CA LEU A 116 21.70 -7.30 -9.01
C LEU A 116 22.26 -7.44 -10.43
N VAL A 117 22.57 -6.34 -11.11
CA VAL A 117 23.20 -6.37 -12.45
C VAL A 117 24.58 -7.03 -12.41
N ARG A 118 25.39 -6.74 -11.38
CA ARG A 118 26.69 -7.42 -11.17
C ARG A 118 26.56 -8.93 -10.93
N MET A 119 25.43 -9.37 -10.39
CA MET A 119 25.08 -10.78 -10.21
C MET A 119 24.69 -11.47 -11.53
N GLY A 120 24.50 -10.72 -12.62
CA GLY A 120 24.02 -11.24 -13.91
C GLY A 120 22.51 -11.14 -14.11
N VAL A 121 21.77 -10.47 -13.21
CA VAL A 121 20.32 -10.33 -13.30
C VAL A 121 19.94 -9.22 -14.29
N ILE A 122 19.10 -9.56 -15.27
CA ILE A 122 18.49 -8.57 -16.17
C ILE A 122 17.27 -7.96 -15.48
N LEU A 123 17.31 -6.64 -15.26
CA LEU A 123 16.19 -5.92 -14.65
C LEU A 123 15.20 -5.45 -15.73
N HIS A 124 14.06 -6.14 -15.85
CA HIS A 124 12.97 -5.66 -16.71
C HIS A 124 12.11 -4.59 -16.02
N GLU A 125 12.49 -3.33 -16.20
CA GLU A 125 11.86 -2.14 -15.61
C GLU A 125 10.38 -1.93 -16.04
N LYS A 126 10.03 -2.38 -17.25
CA LYS A 126 8.66 -2.29 -17.79
C LYS A 126 7.61 -3.01 -16.94
N LYS A 127 7.99 -4.09 -16.22
CA LYS A 127 7.06 -4.83 -15.36
C LYS A 127 6.60 -4.00 -14.16
N THR A 128 7.50 -3.22 -13.56
CA THR A 128 7.18 -2.36 -12.42
C THR A 128 6.29 -1.18 -12.83
N CYS A 129 6.64 -0.50 -13.92
CA CYS A 129 5.83 0.60 -14.43
C CYS A 129 4.41 0.13 -14.82
N ASN A 130 4.30 -1.01 -15.50
CA ASN A 130 2.99 -1.60 -15.81
C ASN A 130 2.17 -1.94 -14.56
N PHE A 131 2.81 -2.37 -13.48
CA PHE A 131 2.12 -2.60 -12.21
C PHE A 131 1.62 -1.30 -11.59
N ALA A 132 2.47 -0.26 -11.52
CA ALA A 132 2.07 1.06 -11.02
C ALA A 132 0.88 1.63 -11.82
N THR A 133 0.91 1.50 -13.15
CA THR A 133 -0.22 1.89 -14.01
C THR A 133 -1.50 1.11 -13.68
N LYS A 134 -1.42 -0.22 -13.51
CA LYS A 134 -2.58 -1.04 -13.12
C LYS A 134 -3.14 -0.63 -11.76
N VAL A 135 -2.27 -0.30 -10.80
CA VAL A 135 -2.67 0.19 -9.47
C VAL A 135 -3.40 1.52 -9.56
N VAL A 136 -2.93 2.45 -10.40
CA VAL A 136 -3.62 3.73 -10.65
C VAL A 136 -4.98 3.50 -11.32
N ILE A 137 -5.07 2.63 -12.31
CA ILE A 137 -6.34 2.29 -12.97
C ILE A 137 -7.33 1.71 -11.95
N TYR A 138 -6.87 0.79 -11.10
CA TYR A 138 -7.68 0.23 -10.02
C TYR A 138 -8.20 1.33 -9.08
N TRP A 139 -7.34 2.23 -8.64
CA TRP A 139 -7.73 3.36 -7.81
C TRP A 139 -8.74 4.29 -8.50
N LEU A 140 -8.51 4.63 -9.78
CA LEU A 140 -9.41 5.47 -10.56
C LEU A 140 -10.80 4.85 -10.67
N VAL A 141 -10.87 3.56 -10.98
CA VAL A 141 -12.15 2.82 -11.06
C VAL A 141 -12.85 2.85 -9.70
N CYS A 142 -12.16 2.49 -8.62
CA CYS A 142 -12.75 2.55 -7.27
C CYS A 142 -13.20 3.96 -6.89
N SER A 143 -12.42 4.98 -7.24
CA SER A 143 -12.71 6.38 -6.95
C SER A 143 -13.96 6.87 -7.68
N VAL A 144 -14.04 6.63 -8.99
CA VAL A 144 -15.22 6.97 -9.80
C VAL A 144 -16.46 6.23 -9.30
N THR A 145 -16.35 4.93 -8.99
CA THR A 145 -17.47 4.14 -8.47
C THR A 145 -17.94 4.66 -7.11
N ILE A 146 -17.03 4.95 -6.17
CA ILE A 146 -17.39 5.51 -4.85
C ILE A 146 -18.12 6.85 -5.01
N ASN A 147 -17.58 7.76 -5.83
CA ASN A 147 -18.18 9.08 -6.01
C ASN A 147 -19.55 8.98 -6.69
N THR A 148 -19.67 8.20 -7.78
CA THR A 148 -20.95 8.05 -8.48
C THR A 148 -22.02 7.43 -7.59
N VAL A 149 -21.68 6.40 -6.82
CA VAL A 149 -22.58 5.77 -5.84
C VAL A 149 -22.99 6.74 -4.75
N ALA A 150 -22.05 7.54 -4.21
CA ALA A 150 -22.35 8.56 -3.21
C ALA A 150 -23.25 9.66 -3.78
N MET A 151 -23.01 10.13 -5.01
CA MET A 151 -23.86 11.11 -5.67
C MET A 151 -25.28 10.61 -5.87
N LEU A 152 -25.46 9.37 -6.31
CA LEU A 152 -26.79 8.76 -6.47
C LEU A 152 -27.56 8.73 -5.15
N TRP A 153 -26.88 8.50 -4.03
CA TRP A 153 -27.48 8.52 -2.69
C TRP A 153 -28.00 9.90 -2.30
N THR A 154 -27.22 10.95 -2.57
CA THR A 154 -27.51 12.33 -2.15
C THR A 154 -28.29 13.16 -3.18
N MET A 155 -28.47 12.66 -4.40
CA MET A 155 -29.15 13.36 -5.50
C MET A 155 -30.58 13.80 -5.18
N LYS A 156 -31.29 13.08 -4.31
CA LYS A 156 -32.67 13.43 -3.95
C LYS A 156 -32.76 14.64 -3.02
N ALA A 157 -31.67 15.01 -2.36
CA ALA A 157 -31.66 16.03 -1.31
C ALA A 157 -31.06 17.37 -1.77
N MET A 158 -30.30 17.41 -2.86
CA MET A 158 -29.51 18.58 -3.25
C MET A 158 -29.55 18.82 -4.77
N SER A 159 -29.36 20.07 -5.19
CA SER A 159 -29.13 20.39 -6.60
C SER A 159 -27.88 19.68 -7.13
N TRP A 160 -27.79 19.41 -8.44
CA TRP A 160 -26.71 18.59 -8.99
C TRP A 160 -25.31 19.17 -8.71
N HIS A 161 -25.16 20.51 -8.77
CA HIS A 161 -23.90 21.20 -8.51
C HIS A 161 -23.49 21.11 -7.03
N GLN A 162 -24.45 21.32 -6.12
CA GLN A 162 -24.21 21.20 -4.68
C GLN A 162 -23.85 19.77 -4.31
N ASN A 163 -24.59 18.80 -4.85
CA ASN A 163 -24.33 17.39 -4.66
C ASN A 163 -22.92 17.00 -5.14
N PHE A 164 -22.54 17.42 -6.35
CA PHE A 164 -21.20 17.18 -6.88
C PHE A 164 -20.12 17.71 -5.96
N LEU A 165 -20.23 18.99 -5.57
CA LEU A 165 -19.24 19.60 -4.70
C LEU A 165 -19.17 18.88 -3.36
N THR A 166 -20.30 18.65 -2.70
CA THR A 166 -20.39 18.02 -1.38
C THR A 166 -19.83 16.60 -1.36
N VAL A 167 -20.19 15.77 -2.35
CA VAL A 167 -19.66 14.39 -2.43
C VAL A 167 -18.16 14.41 -2.64
N TYR A 168 -17.65 15.18 -3.60
CA TYR A 168 -16.21 15.21 -3.85
C TYR A 168 -15.42 15.74 -2.65
N SER A 169 -15.91 16.78 -1.96
CA SER A 169 -15.26 17.31 -0.75
C SER A 169 -15.20 16.25 0.35
N LEU A 170 -16.33 15.60 0.66
CA LEU A 170 -16.40 14.58 1.71
C LEU A 170 -15.56 13.34 1.41
N GLN A 171 -15.49 12.92 0.15
CA GLN A 171 -14.81 11.69 -0.24
C GLN A 171 -13.31 11.90 -0.52
N ASN A 172 -12.86 13.13 -0.74
CA ASN A 172 -11.46 13.44 -1.05
C ASN A 172 -10.45 12.84 -0.05
N PRO A 173 -10.65 12.95 1.29
CA PRO A 173 -9.76 12.31 2.26
C PRO A 173 -9.60 10.80 2.09
N LEU A 174 -10.69 10.10 1.74
CA LEU A 174 -10.66 8.66 1.52
C LEU A 174 -9.83 8.31 0.29
N HIS A 175 -9.97 9.08 -0.80
CA HIS A 175 -9.18 8.89 -2.02
C HIS A 175 -7.69 9.16 -1.79
N VAL A 176 -7.38 10.21 -1.04
CA VAL A 176 -6.04 10.58 -0.63
C VAL A 176 -5.39 9.45 0.18
N ASN A 177 -6.07 8.98 1.23
CA ASN A 177 -5.57 7.88 2.07
C ASN A 177 -5.34 6.61 1.24
N PHE A 178 -6.25 6.32 0.30
CA PHE A 178 -6.10 5.18 -0.60
C PHE A 178 -4.86 5.31 -1.50
N LEU A 179 -4.57 6.49 -2.07
CA LEU A 179 -3.35 6.69 -2.87
C LEU A 179 -2.07 6.47 -2.05
N VAL A 180 -2.05 6.94 -0.79
CA VAL A 180 -0.91 6.72 0.12
C VAL A 180 -0.69 5.23 0.38
N ASP A 181 -1.76 4.48 0.67
CA ASP A 181 -1.68 3.03 0.87
C ASP A 181 -1.19 2.30 -0.39
N LEU A 182 -1.60 2.75 -1.58
CA LEU A 182 -1.17 2.19 -2.85
C LEU A 182 0.28 2.52 -3.22
N LEU A 183 0.77 3.69 -2.80
CA LEU A 183 2.18 4.03 -2.92
C LEU A 183 3.04 3.10 -2.06
N PHE A 184 2.62 2.88 -0.80
CA PHE A 184 3.25 1.88 0.07
C PHE A 184 3.28 0.50 -0.57
N CYS A 185 2.13 0.02 -1.07
CA CYS A 185 2.02 -1.26 -1.75
C CYS A 185 2.98 -1.37 -2.94
N SER A 186 3.08 -0.31 -3.74
CA SER A 186 3.96 -0.26 -4.90
C SER A 186 5.45 -0.29 -4.53
N LEU A 187 5.83 0.33 -3.42
CA LEU A 187 7.20 0.27 -2.89
C LEU A 187 7.53 -1.12 -2.34
N ILE A 188 6.63 -1.72 -1.56
CA ILE A 188 6.82 -3.09 -1.03
C ILE A 188 6.86 -4.12 -2.16
N ARG A 189 5.98 -3.99 -3.17
CA ARG A 189 5.98 -4.84 -4.36
C ARG A 189 7.28 -4.74 -5.14
N ASN A 190 7.88 -3.55 -5.19
CA ASN A 190 9.19 -3.36 -5.79
C ASN A 190 10.30 -4.14 -5.08
N MET A 191 10.23 -4.27 -3.76
CA MET A 191 11.15 -5.10 -2.99
C MET A 191 10.87 -6.59 -3.20
N GLU A 192 9.60 -7.01 -3.25
CA GLU A 192 9.20 -8.38 -3.59
C GLU A 192 9.83 -8.86 -4.90
N ILE A 193 9.75 -8.04 -5.96
CA ILE A 193 10.30 -8.38 -7.28
C ILE A 193 11.82 -8.62 -7.19
N ARG A 194 12.52 -7.88 -6.32
CA ARG A 194 13.97 -8.02 -6.14
C ARG A 194 14.31 -9.26 -5.31
N PHE A 195 13.57 -9.57 -4.25
CA PHE A 195 13.69 -10.85 -3.55
C PHE A 195 13.47 -12.04 -4.50
N LYS A 196 12.43 -11.97 -5.34
CA LYS A 196 12.16 -13.02 -6.33
C LYS A 196 13.34 -13.22 -7.29
N LYS A 197 13.97 -12.15 -7.75
CA LYS A 197 15.14 -12.23 -8.64
C LYS A 197 16.35 -12.89 -7.97
N ILE A 198 16.57 -12.62 -6.67
CA ILE A 198 17.60 -13.32 -5.90
C ILE A 198 17.28 -14.81 -5.83
N ASN A 199 16.05 -15.18 -5.53
CA ASN A 199 15.61 -16.57 -5.50
C ASN A 199 15.83 -17.27 -6.85
N GLU A 200 15.48 -16.61 -7.95
CA GLU A 200 15.70 -17.13 -9.31
C GLU A 200 17.18 -17.38 -9.62
N GLU A 201 18.09 -16.49 -9.21
CA GLU A 201 19.53 -16.71 -9.40
C GLU A 201 20.12 -17.76 -8.46
N LEU A 202 19.68 -17.83 -7.20
CA LEU A 202 20.14 -18.85 -6.26
C LEU A 202 19.73 -20.27 -6.72
N ILE A 203 18.52 -20.41 -7.29
CA ILE A 203 18.08 -21.68 -7.90
C ILE A 203 18.92 -22.04 -9.12
N LYS A 204 19.26 -21.08 -9.98
CA LYS A 204 20.19 -21.33 -11.11
C LYS A 204 21.56 -21.75 -10.61
N LEU A 205 22.04 -21.14 -9.53
CA LEU A 205 23.30 -21.50 -8.91
C LEU A 205 23.25 -22.94 -8.36
N GLU A 206 22.17 -23.32 -7.67
CA GLU A 206 21.95 -24.69 -7.21
C GLU A 206 22.03 -25.69 -8.37
N TYR A 207 21.35 -25.40 -9.48
CA TYR A 207 21.38 -26.25 -10.67
C TYR A 207 22.77 -26.33 -11.29
N TYR A 208 23.44 -25.18 -11.46
CA TYR A 208 24.80 -25.12 -11.98
C TYR A 208 25.74 -25.99 -11.15
N LEU A 209 25.72 -25.81 -9.83
CA LEU A 209 26.56 -26.56 -8.90
C LEU A 209 26.25 -28.07 -8.91
N HIS A 210 24.98 -28.46 -9.06
CA HIS A 210 24.59 -29.87 -9.18
C HIS A 210 25.13 -30.53 -10.46
N VAL A 211 25.07 -29.84 -11.61
CA VAL A 211 25.50 -30.41 -12.90
C VAL A 211 27.02 -30.49 -13.03
N THR A 212 27.73 -29.49 -12.51
CA THR A 212 29.16 -29.29 -12.80
C THR A 212 30.10 -29.96 -11.80
N ASN A 213 29.60 -30.52 -10.69
CA ASN A 213 30.36 -31.27 -9.67
C ASN A 213 31.72 -30.61 -9.35
N ILE A 214 31.71 -29.27 -9.23
CA ILE A 214 32.90 -28.44 -9.51
C ILE A 214 34.08 -28.77 -8.61
N ARG A 215 35.16 -29.11 -9.31
CA ARG A 215 36.56 -29.00 -8.87
C ARG A 215 36.88 -27.55 -8.48
N VAL A 216 36.81 -27.27 -7.18
CA VAL A 216 37.62 -26.37 -6.32
C VAL A 216 37.99 -24.93 -6.77
N ASP A 217 38.02 -24.53 -8.04
CA ASP A 217 38.69 -23.27 -8.47
C ASP A 217 37.76 -22.20 -9.09
N ASP A 218 36.44 -22.42 -9.11
CA ASP A 218 35.50 -21.43 -9.63
C ASP A 218 35.02 -20.51 -8.48
N ASN A 219 35.57 -19.29 -8.37
CA ASN A 219 35.19 -18.31 -7.33
C ASN A 219 33.78 -17.71 -7.54
N LYS A 220 33.15 -18.03 -8.66
CA LYS A 220 31.84 -17.48 -9.08
C LYS A 220 30.68 -17.82 -8.13
N PRO A 221 30.51 -19.05 -7.61
CA PRO A 221 29.46 -19.39 -6.65
C PRO A 221 29.56 -18.62 -5.35
N VAL A 222 30.77 -18.52 -4.78
CA VAL A 222 31.05 -17.77 -3.55
C VAL A 222 30.71 -16.29 -3.77
N TYR A 223 31.14 -15.72 -4.91
CA TYR A 223 30.81 -14.34 -5.28
C TYR A 223 29.29 -14.10 -5.36
N ILE A 224 28.54 -14.97 -6.03
CA ILE A 224 27.06 -14.85 -6.17
C ILE A 224 26.38 -14.95 -4.79
N LEU A 225 26.83 -15.85 -3.93
CA LEU A 225 26.28 -16.01 -2.57
C LEU A 225 26.55 -14.79 -1.69
N GLN A 226 27.78 -14.25 -1.73
CA GLN A 226 28.13 -13.02 -1.00
C GLN A 226 27.28 -11.83 -1.46
N LEU A 227 27.13 -11.68 -2.78
CA LEU A 227 26.31 -10.61 -3.36
C LEU A 227 24.83 -10.78 -3.01
N SER A 228 24.32 -12.01 -3.04
CA SER A 228 22.95 -12.34 -2.62
C SER A 228 22.71 -11.96 -1.16
N LYS A 229 23.66 -12.29 -0.26
CA LYS A 229 23.61 -11.92 1.16
C LYS A 229 23.52 -10.41 1.35
N GLU A 230 24.40 -9.66 0.71
CA GLU A 230 24.40 -8.19 0.81
C GLU A 230 23.11 -7.57 0.28
N ILE A 231 22.62 -8.04 -0.87
CA ILE A 231 21.39 -7.53 -1.46
C ILE A 231 20.19 -7.87 -0.57
N HIS A 232 20.11 -9.10 -0.08
CA HIS A 232 19.01 -9.56 0.77
C HIS A 232 18.92 -8.73 2.05
N LEU A 233 20.06 -8.44 2.71
CA LEU A 233 20.10 -7.55 3.88
C LEU A 233 19.59 -6.14 3.55
N GLU A 234 20.07 -5.57 2.45
CA GLU A 234 19.69 -4.22 2.03
C GLU A 234 18.20 -4.13 1.71
N LEU A 235 17.63 -5.13 1.03
CA LEU A 235 16.19 -5.18 0.73
C LEU A 235 15.35 -5.29 2.00
N GLU A 236 15.80 -6.06 2.98
CA GLU A 236 15.13 -6.20 4.25
C GLU A 236 15.10 -4.88 5.02
N GLN A 237 16.26 -4.21 5.13
CA GLN A 237 16.36 -2.88 5.74
C GLN A 237 15.50 -1.84 5.02
N LEU A 238 15.43 -1.91 3.68
CA LEU A 238 14.56 -1.04 2.88
C LEU A 238 13.08 -1.31 3.18
N CYS A 239 12.65 -2.56 3.28
CA CYS A 239 11.28 -2.90 3.65
C CYS A 239 10.93 -2.39 5.05
N GLY A 240 11.82 -2.58 6.04
CA GLY A 240 11.65 -2.05 7.38
C GLY A 240 11.54 -0.53 7.39
N LYS A 241 12.38 0.16 6.61
CA LYS A 241 12.36 1.62 6.48
C LYS A 241 11.09 2.14 5.81
N ILE A 242 10.64 1.51 4.71
CA ILE A 242 9.36 1.83 4.07
C ILE A 242 8.22 1.66 5.08
N THR A 243 8.19 0.54 5.79
CA THR A 243 7.14 0.23 6.78
C THR A 243 7.12 1.24 7.92
N ARG A 244 8.28 1.72 8.37
CA ARG A 244 8.37 2.77 9.39
C ARG A 244 7.86 4.12 8.88
N VAL A 245 8.24 4.52 7.66
CA VAL A 245 7.80 5.79 7.05
C VAL A 245 6.29 5.85 6.89
N PHE A 246 5.67 4.79 6.38
CA PHE A 246 4.21 4.73 6.18
C PHE A 246 3.46 4.23 7.43
N GLY A 247 4.17 3.92 8.52
CA GLY A 247 3.61 3.15 9.63
C GLY A 247 2.40 3.80 10.28
N LEU A 248 2.50 5.10 10.61
CA LEU A 248 1.40 5.86 11.20
C LEU A 248 0.21 5.97 10.24
N GLN A 249 0.47 6.22 8.95
CA GLN A 249 -0.55 6.39 7.92
C GLN A 249 -1.33 5.08 7.68
N LEU A 250 -0.62 3.94 7.69
CA LEU A 250 -1.23 2.62 7.56
C LEU A 250 -2.10 2.28 8.77
N ILE A 251 -1.64 2.56 10.00
CA ILE A 251 -2.43 2.27 11.21
C ILE A 251 -3.71 3.10 11.23
N THR A 252 -3.61 4.40 10.97
CA THR A 252 -4.80 5.27 10.93
C THR A 252 -5.74 4.88 9.79
N SER A 253 -5.21 4.50 8.62
CA SER A 253 -6.00 3.98 7.50
C SER A 253 -6.70 2.65 7.84
N MET A 254 -6.02 1.72 8.49
CA MET A 254 -6.61 0.43 8.89
C MET A 254 -7.68 0.60 9.98
N ALA A 255 -7.45 1.50 10.93
CA ALA A 255 -8.44 1.84 11.96
C ALA A 255 -9.68 2.49 11.34
N SER A 256 -9.52 3.48 10.45
CA SER A 256 -10.65 4.12 9.79
C SER A 256 -11.42 3.16 8.89
N LEU A 257 -10.71 2.24 8.20
CA LEU A 257 -11.31 1.18 7.41
C LEU A 257 -12.12 0.21 8.28
N PHE A 258 -11.63 -0.13 9.48
CA PHE A 258 -12.38 -0.95 10.44
C PHE A 258 -13.70 -0.31 10.84
N PHE A 259 -13.69 0.96 11.26
CA PHE A 259 -14.92 1.67 11.62
C PHE A 259 -15.90 1.78 10.44
N LEU A 260 -15.39 2.08 9.24
CA LEU A 260 -16.22 2.20 8.04
C LEU A 260 -16.86 0.86 7.67
N LEU A 261 -16.11 -0.24 7.67
CA LEU A 261 -16.65 -1.56 7.35
C LEU A 261 -17.67 -2.03 8.38
N THR A 262 -17.42 -1.84 9.67
CA THR A 262 -18.39 -2.19 10.74
C THR A 262 -19.69 -1.41 10.58
N THR A 263 -19.60 -0.10 10.29
CA THR A 263 -20.78 0.75 10.06
C THR A 263 -21.55 0.32 8.81
N MET A 264 -20.86 0.06 7.71
CA MET A 264 -21.51 -0.33 6.45
C MET A 264 -22.14 -1.72 6.52
N THR A 265 -21.50 -2.67 7.19
CA THR A 265 -22.07 -4.02 7.38
C THR A 265 -23.27 -4.01 8.31
N TYR A 266 -23.27 -3.20 9.37
CA TYR A 266 -24.45 -2.97 10.19
C TYR A 266 -25.59 -2.30 9.39
N ASN A 267 -25.29 -1.27 8.61
CA ASN A 267 -26.27 -0.62 7.74
C ASN A 267 -26.85 -1.58 6.69
N LEU A 268 -26.04 -2.49 6.16
CA LEU A 268 -26.51 -3.56 5.27
C LEU A 268 -27.51 -4.46 5.98
N TYR A 269 -27.19 -4.90 7.21
CA TYR A 269 -28.09 -5.72 8.03
C TYR A 269 -29.44 -5.04 8.29
N VAL A 270 -29.44 -3.78 8.74
CA VAL A 270 -30.68 -3.02 9.00
C VAL A 270 -31.50 -2.86 7.72
N THR A 271 -30.85 -2.54 6.60
CA THR A 271 -31.52 -2.36 5.31
C THR A 271 -32.12 -3.68 4.79
N LEU A 272 -31.48 -4.82 5.05
CA LEU A 272 -32.00 -6.14 4.70
C LEU A 272 -33.28 -6.50 5.46
N LEU A 273 -33.43 -6.02 6.70
CA LEU A 273 -34.64 -6.21 7.51
C LEU A 273 -35.77 -5.26 7.11
N ALA A 274 -35.44 -4.02 6.73
CA ALA A 274 -36.42 -2.99 6.38
C ALA A 274 -36.85 -3.07 4.89
N ARG A 275 -37.49 -4.17 4.50
CA ARG A 275 -37.94 -4.40 3.10
C ARG A 275 -38.95 -3.38 2.57
N ASP A 276 -39.69 -2.70 3.44
CA ASP A 276 -40.74 -1.78 2.99
C ASP A 276 -40.22 -0.37 2.63
N VAL A 277 -38.91 -0.15 2.67
CA VAL A 277 -38.29 1.15 2.37
C VAL A 277 -38.22 1.37 0.85
N PRO A 278 -38.61 2.57 0.36
CA PRO A 278 -38.47 2.90 -1.06
C PRO A 278 -37.00 2.82 -1.51
N ASP A 279 -36.80 2.33 -2.72
CA ASP A 279 -35.49 2.06 -3.32
C ASP A 279 -34.62 1.05 -2.55
N TRP A 280 -35.21 0.12 -1.79
CA TRP A 280 -34.49 -0.95 -1.06
C TRP A 280 -33.35 -1.52 -1.91
N ALA A 281 -33.65 -2.00 -3.11
CA ALA A 281 -32.68 -2.72 -3.94
C ALA A 281 -31.47 -1.84 -4.27
N LEU A 282 -31.71 -0.56 -4.60
CA LEU A 282 -30.66 0.40 -4.86
C LEU A 282 -29.80 0.63 -3.60
N ARG A 283 -30.43 0.78 -2.42
CA ARG A 283 -29.69 0.96 -1.16
C ARG A 283 -28.77 -0.21 -0.84
N ILE A 284 -29.24 -1.44 -1.02
CA ILE A 284 -28.42 -2.64 -0.84
C ILE A 284 -27.25 -2.65 -1.82
N CYS A 285 -27.50 -2.37 -3.10
CA CYS A 285 -26.44 -2.32 -4.11
C CYS A 285 -25.36 -1.29 -3.75
N ILE A 286 -25.77 -0.09 -3.31
CA ILE A 286 -24.88 0.99 -2.89
C ILE A 286 -24.02 0.54 -1.71
N ILE A 287 -24.62 0.07 -0.62
CA ILE A 287 -23.90 -0.33 0.59
C ILE A 287 -22.96 -1.52 0.30
N THR A 288 -23.42 -2.48 -0.49
CA THR A 288 -22.61 -3.65 -0.87
C THR A 288 -21.42 -3.24 -1.73
N CYS A 289 -21.61 -2.30 -2.67
CA CYS A 289 -20.52 -1.75 -3.48
C CYS A 289 -19.44 -1.11 -2.61
N TRP A 290 -19.84 -0.32 -1.61
CA TRP A 290 -18.93 0.25 -0.61
C TRP A 290 -18.14 -0.80 0.14
N ILE A 291 -18.81 -1.83 0.68
CA ILE A 291 -18.15 -2.93 1.40
C ILE A 291 -17.13 -3.64 0.50
N VAL A 292 -17.51 -3.96 -0.75
CA VAL A 292 -16.63 -4.65 -1.70
C VAL A 292 -15.35 -3.85 -1.96
N ILE A 293 -15.47 -2.54 -2.20
CA ILE A 293 -14.30 -1.68 -2.49
C ILE A 293 -13.36 -1.56 -1.27
N GLN A 294 -13.93 -1.43 -0.06
CA GLN A 294 -13.11 -1.33 1.16
C GLN A 294 -12.45 -2.68 1.49
N CYS A 295 -13.16 -3.78 1.32
CA CYS A 295 -12.59 -5.13 1.46
C CYS A 295 -11.50 -5.39 0.41
N SER A 296 -11.70 -5.01 -0.85
CA SER A 296 -10.69 -5.20 -1.89
C SER A 296 -9.42 -4.40 -1.60
N LYS A 297 -9.53 -3.17 -1.09
CA LYS A 297 -8.40 -2.39 -0.59
C LYS A 297 -7.65 -3.11 0.53
N LEU A 298 -8.36 -3.57 1.57
CA LEU A 298 -7.78 -4.28 2.71
C LEU A 298 -7.03 -5.55 2.29
N LEU A 299 -7.67 -6.37 1.44
CA LEU A 299 -7.09 -7.60 0.92
C LEU A 299 -5.84 -7.32 0.07
N PHE A 300 -5.89 -6.30 -0.79
CA PHE A 300 -4.78 -5.95 -1.67
C PHE A 300 -3.51 -5.59 -0.88
N ILE A 301 -3.62 -4.73 0.13
CA ILE A 301 -2.49 -4.31 0.97
C ILE A 301 -1.87 -5.51 1.67
N ASN A 302 -2.69 -6.31 2.37
CA ASN A 302 -2.20 -7.46 3.14
C ASN A 302 -1.66 -8.58 2.26
N HIS A 303 -2.24 -8.79 1.07
CA HIS A 303 -1.76 -9.78 0.12
C HIS A 303 -0.36 -9.41 -0.40
N ILE A 304 -0.11 -8.14 -0.74
CA ILE A 304 1.22 -7.68 -1.15
C ILE A 304 2.24 -7.88 -0.02
N CYS A 305 1.90 -7.48 1.21
CA CYS A 305 2.78 -7.69 2.36
C CYS A 305 3.11 -9.18 2.56
N SER A 306 2.09 -10.04 2.54
CA SER A 306 2.29 -11.49 2.73
C SER A 306 3.11 -12.10 1.60
N ARG A 307 2.92 -11.67 0.36
CA ARG A 307 3.72 -12.14 -0.78
C ARG A 307 5.18 -11.77 -0.65
N THR A 308 5.49 -10.53 -0.26
CA THR A 308 6.87 -10.09 -0.04
C THR A 308 7.55 -10.93 1.04
N VAL A 309 6.88 -11.14 2.17
CA VAL A 309 7.40 -11.99 3.25
C VAL A 309 7.60 -13.44 2.78
N ASN A 310 6.70 -13.97 1.96
CA ASN A 310 6.84 -15.32 1.41
C ASN A 310 8.03 -15.42 0.45
N GLU A 311 8.27 -14.42 -0.42
CA GLU A 311 9.47 -14.40 -1.28
C GLU A 311 10.77 -14.29 -0.47
N TRP A 312 10.78 -13.53 0.62
CA TRP A 312 11.91 -13.50 1.56
C TRP A 312 12.12 -14.87 2.25
N LYS A 313 11.04 -15.53 2.71
CA LYS A 313 11.12 -16.87 3.34
C LYS A 313 11.64 -17.94 2.38
N LYS A 314 11.25 -17.86 1.10
CA LYS A 314 11.72 -18.80 0.06
C LYS A 314 13.24 -18.80 -0.07
N THR A 315 13.89 -17.64 0.12
CA THR A 315 15.36 -17.56 0.09
C THR A 315 15.97 -18.52 1.13
N GLY A 316 15.41 -18.58 2.35
CA GLY A 316 15.90 -19.46 3.42
C GLY A 316 15.78 -20.95 3.07
N VAL A 317 14.70 -21.34 2.40
CA VAL A 317 14.51 -22.73 1.92
C VAL A 317 15.57 -23.09 0.88
N ILE A 318 15.83 -22.20 -0.08
CA ILE A 318 16.85 -22.41 -1.13
C ILE A 318 18.24 -22.50 -0.50
N ILE A 319 18.56 -21.62 0.44
CA ILE A 319 19.85 -21.62 1.14
C ILE A 319 20.06 -22.92 1.91
N HIS A 320 19.04 -23.42 2.60
CA HIS A 320 19.13 -24.68 3.33
C HIS A 320 19.35 -25.87 2.38
N GLN A 321 18.70 -25.87 1.21
CA GLN A 321 18.94 -26.88 0.17
C GLN A 321 20.37 -26.83 -0.39
N LEU A 322 20.92 -25.63 -0.57
CA LEU A 322 22.32 -25.44 -0.94
C LEU A 322 23.26 -25.97 0.15
N GLU A 323 22.99 -25.70 1.43
CA GLU A 323 23.82 -26.17 2.56
C GLU A 323 23.95 -27.70 2.59
N LEU A 324 22.83 -28.41 2.39
CA LEU A 324 22.79 -29.88 2.45
C LEU A 324 23.56 -30.56 1.30
N LYS A 325 23.73 -29.89 0.16
CA LYS A 325 24.24 -30.50 -1.07
C LYS A 325 25.73 -30.29 -1.31
N PHE A 326 26.39 -29.34 -0.64
CA PHE A 326 27.76 -28.94 -1.00
C PHE A 326 28.74 -29.00 0.16
N ALA A 327 29.90 -29.65 -0.08
CA ALA A 327 30.95 -29.89 0.91
C ALA A 327 32.08 -28.83 0.92
N ASN A 328 32.03 -27.81 0.06
CA ASN A 328 33.07 -26.77 0.05
C ASN A 328 32.92 -25.87 1.29
N ALA A 329 33.96 -25.82 2.12
CA ALA A 329 33.99 -25.07 3.37
C ALA A 329 33.70 -23.56 3.19
N GLU A 330 34.15 -22.94 2.10
CA GLU A 330 33.95 -21.50 1.87
C GLU A 330 32.50 -21.17 1.45
N ILE A 331 31.91 -22.01 0.60
CA ILE A 331 30.51 -21.93 0.20
C ILE A 331 29.61 -22.18 1.41
N CYS A 332 29.90 -23.22 2.19
CA CYS A 332 29.16 -23.58 3.40
C CYS A 332 29.23 -22.45 4.44
N LYS A 333 30.42 -21.87 4.68
CA LYS A 333 30.58 -20.71 5.57
C LYS A 333 29.73 -19.51 5.13
N THR A 334 29.70 -19.21 3.83
CA THR A 334 28.91 -18.08 3.29
C THR A 334 27.41 -18.34 3.44
N ILE A 335 26.95 -19.56 3.16
CA ILE A 335 25.57 -20.00 3.35
C ILE A 335 25.16 -19.88 4.82
N GLN A 336 25.98 -20.38 5.74
CA GLN A 336 25.71 -20.29 7.18
C GLN A 336 25.61 -18.84 7.65
N GLN A 337 26.49 -17.96 7.19
CA GLN A 337 26.40 -16.53 7.52
C GLN A 337 25.09 -15.91 7.03
N LEU A 338 24.64 -16.25 5.81
CA LEU A 338 23.38 -15.76 5.27
C LEU A 338 22.18 -16.33 6.04
N SER A 339 22.20 -17.62 6.36
CA SER A 339 21.17 -18.28 7.17
C SER A 339 21.03 -17.63 8.56
N ILE A 340 22.15 -17.45 9.27
CA ILE A 340 22.19 -16.75 10.57
C ILE A 340 21.63 -15.34 10.43
N GLN A 341 22.00 -14.60 9.39
CA GLN A 341 21.50 -13.25 9.16
C GLN A 341 19.98 -13.21 8.97
N MET A 342 19.41 -14.16 8.23
CA MET A 342 17.96 -14.28 8.02
C MET A 342 17.22 -14.65 9.31
N ILE A 343 17.81 -15.49 10.15
CA ILE A 343 17.25 -15.85 11.46
C ILE A 343 17.28 -14.64 12.40
N GLN A 344 18.39 -13.89 12.41
CA GLN A 344 18.58 -12.73 13.28
C GLN A 344 17.72 -11.53 12.88
N ASN A 345 17.44 -11.37 11.58
CA ASN A 345 16.65 -10.27 11.05
C ASN A 345 15.49 -10.85 10.21
N PRO A 346 14.40 -11.30 10.84
CA PRO A 346 13.26 -11.82 10.11
C PRO A 346 12.50 -10.66 9.45
N LEU A 347 12.26 -10.75 8.14
CA LEU A 347 11.42 -9.76 7.47
C LEU A 347 9.99 -9.85 7.99
N GLN A 348 9.60 -8.87 8.78
CA GLN A 348 8.24 -8.72 9.24
C GLN A 348 7.75 -7.29 9.02
N ILE A 349 6.61 -7.15 8.35
CA ILE A 349 6.03 -5.85 8.02
C ILE A 349 5.12 -5.43 9.18
N TYR A 350 5.71 -4.74 10.15
CA TYR A 350 5.02 -4.16 11.30
C TYR A 350 5.00 -2.63 11.23
N PRO A 351 3.91 -2.00 10.74
CA PRO A 351 3.68 -0.57 10.93
C PRO A 351 3.82 -0.19 12.41
N LEU A 352 4.79 0.68 12.72
CA LEU A 352 5.12 1.16 14.07
C LEU A 352 5.30 0.06 15.16
N GLY A 353 5.51 -1.21 14.78
CA GLY A 353 5.60 -2.31 15.74
C GLY A 353 4.26 -2.83 16.32
N PHE A 354 3.12 -2.28 15.90
CA PHE A 354 1.82 -2.66 16.50
C PHE A 354 1.16 -3.87 15.85
N ILE A 355 1.06 -3.87 14.51
CA ILE A 355 0.23 -4.83 13.76
C ILE A 355 1.08 -5.52 12.70
N GLN A 356 1.07 -6.85 12.65
CA GLN A 356 1.73 -7.59 11.57
C GLN A 356 0.86 -7.63 10.32
N LEU A 357 1.19 -6.88 9.27
CA LEU A 357 0.42 -6.96 8.02
C LEU A 357 0.64 -8.31 7.32
N GLY A 358 -0.44 -8.89 6.79
CA GLY A 358 -0.40 -10.19 6.12
C GLY A 358 -1.71 -10.99 6.28
N HIS A 359 -1.68 -12.26 5.88
CA HIS A 359 -2.87 -13.12 5.94
C HIS A 359 -3.35 -13.39 7.38
N SER A 360 -2.45 -13.44 8.36
CA SER A 360 -2.81 -13.58 9.78
C SER A 360 -3.62 -12.38 10.29
N PHE A 361 -3.24 -11.16 9.90
CA PHE A 361 -4.00 -9.96 10.24
C PHE A 361 -5.39 -9.97 9.62
N LEU A 362 -5.53 -10.40 8.37
CA LEU A 362 -6.85 -10.50 7.73
C LEU A 362 -7.79 -11.42 8.53
N GLN A 363 -7.31 -12.58 8.97
CA GLN A 363 -8.11 -13.50 9.77
C GLN A 363 -8.57 -12.87 11.09
N GLY A 364 -7.66 -12.21 11.81
CA GLY A 364 -7.99 -11.49 13.04
C GLY A 364 -8.95 -10.33 12.80
N PHE A 365 -8.74 -9.55 11.74
CA PHE A 365 -9.55 -8.39 11.37
C PHE A 365 -11.00 -8.76 11.05
N PHE A 366 -11.22 -9.81 10.24
CA PHE A 366 -12.58 -10.26 9.95
C PHE A 366 -13.25 -10.90 11.17
N GLY A 367 -12.48 -11.58 12.03
CA GLY A 367 -12.96 -12.10 13.31
C GLY A 367 -13.45 -10.98 14.24
N THR A 368 -12.65 -9.93 14.44
CA THR A 368 -13.06 -8.78 15.27
C THR A 368 -14.24 -8.04 14.65
N LEU A 369 -14.25 -7.83 13.34
CA LEU A 369 -15.36 -7.20 12.64
C LEU A 369 -16.68 -7.96 12.86
N ALA A 370 -16.67 -9.30 12.75
CA ALA A 370 -17.83 -10.13 13.02
C ALA A 370 -18.32 -10.00 14.48
N THR A 371 -17.41 -9.99 15.45
CA THR A 371 -17.75 -9.80 16.87
C THR A 371 -18.38 -8.44 17.12
N TYR A 372 -17.80 -7.35 16.61
CA TYR A 372 -18.36 -6.01 16.75
C TYR A 372 -19.72 -5.88 16.05
N LEU A 373 -19.89 -6.51 14.88
CA LEU A 373 -21.17 -6.55 14.20
C LEU A 373 -22.25 -7.23 15.05
N ILE A 374 -21.95 -8.38 15.66
CA ILE A 374 -22.88 -9.08 16.56
C ILE A 374 -23.26 -8.19 17.74
N ILE A 375 -22.28 -7.52 18.36
CA ILE A 375 -22.53 -6.58 19.46
C ILE A 375 -23.43 -5.43 19.01
N SER A 376 -23.15 -4.81 17.86
CA SER A 376 -23.98 -3.74 17.31
C SER A 376 -25.41 -4.17 17.03
N ILE A 377 -25.60 -5.40 16.53
CA ILE A 377 -26.93 -5.98 16.30
C ILE A 377 -27.67 -6.18 17.63
N GLN A 378 -26.99 -6.71 18.66
CA GLN A 378 -27.59 -6.97 19.97
C GLN A 378 -27.93 -5.68 20.75
N MET A 379 -27.12 -4.65 20.59
CA MET A 379 -27.30 -3.35 21.24
C MET A 379 -28.32 -2.46 20.51
N ALA A 380 -28.73 -2.83 19.28
CA ALA A 380 -29.76 -2.11 18.57
C ALA A 380 -31.10 -2.28 19.31
N PRO A 381 -31.77 -1.20 19.76
CA PRO A 381 -33.11 -1.30 20.29
C PRO A 381 -34.02 -1.74 19.15
N ILE A 382 -34.34 -3.03 19.12
CA ILE A 382 -35.40 -3.57 18.27
C ILE A 382 -36.69 -3.18 18.98
N ASP A 383 -37.27 -2.04 18.60
CA ASP A 383 -38.68 -1.79 18.88
C ASP A 383 -39.46 -2.90 18.17
N ARG A 384 -40.00 -3.83 18.96
CA ARG A 384 -40.91 -4.89 18.50
C ARG A 384 -42.28 -4.32 18.19
#